data_AF-A0A946TKU9-F1
#
_entry.id   AF-A0A946TKU9-F1
#
_cell.length_a   1.000
_cell.length_b   1.000
_cell.length_c   1.000
_cell.angle_alpha   90.00
_cell.angle_beta   90.00
_cell.angle_gamma   90.00
#
_symmetry.space_group_name_H-M   'P 1'
#
loop_
_entity.id
_entity.type
_entity.pdbx_description
1 polymer ?
#
loop_
_entity_poly.entity_id
_entity_poly.type
_entity_poly.pdbx_seq_one_letter_code
_entity_poly.pdbx_strand_id
1 'polypeptide(L)'
;MALYTVAESQRISLGQYGSAFVDTTGQYTPPSGLYIAMITMLTDVEFAELTPSDTSVGFGTTAASPGTGGDTVTSSDTFPSGITIYGKWDSCTLQTSGDKIIIYFGS
;
A
#
# COMPACT_ATOMS: atom_id res chain seq x y z
N MET A 1 -29.32 -11.48 7.28
CA MET A 1 -27.95 -11.50 7.83
C MET A 1 -27.10 -12.30 6.86
N ALA A 2 -26.31 -11.64 6.00
CA ALA A 2 -25.46 -12.34 5.04
C ALA A 2 -24.33 -13.03 5.81
N LEU A 3 -24.26 -14.36 5.73
CA LEU A 3 -23.18 -15.17 6.28
C LEU A 3 -22.02 -15.09 5.28
N TYR A 4 -21.05 -14.23 5.53
CA TYR A 4 -19.79 -14.25 4.81
C TYR A 4 -19.06 -15.54 5.13
N THR A 5 -18.52 -16.21 4.12
CA THR A 5 -17.68 -17.38 4.35
C THR A 5 -16.41 -16.94 5.07
N VAL A 6 -15.80 -17.82 5.87
CA VAL A 6 -14.58 -17.51 6.66
C VAL A 6 -13.47 -16.94 5.76
N ALA A 7 -13.41 -17.39 4.50
CA ALA A 7 -12.47 -16.91 3.50
C ALA A 7 -12.68 -15.44 3.10
N GLU A 8 -13.93 -14.96 3.01
CA GLU A 8 -14.24 -13.56 2.69
C GLU A 8 -14.02 -12.65 3.91
N SER A 9 -14.23 -13.18 5.12
CA SER A 9 -13.96 -12.48 6.37
C SER A 9 -12.45 -12.30 6.64
N GLN A 10 -11.61 -13.24 6.18
CA GLN A 10 -10.15 -13.10 6.23
C GLN A 10 -9.64 -11.98 5.31
N ARG A 11 -10.26 -11.79 4.13
CA ARG A 11 -9.94 -10.67 3.23
C ARG A 11 -10.32 -9.29 3.81
N ILE A 12 -11.19 -9.24 4.81
CA ILE A 12 -11.64 -8.03 5.52
C ILE A 12 -10.76 -7.70 6.75
N SER A 13 -9.81 -8.56 7.11
CA SER A 13 -8.93 -8.38 8.28
C SER A 13 -7.80 -7.37 8.01
N LEU A 14 -8.15 -6.23 7.41
CA LEU A 14 -7.27 -5.12 7.11
C LEU A 14 -6.78 -4.49 8.42
N GLY A 15 -5.48 -4.59 8.71
CA GLY A 15 -4.85 -3.96 9.89
C GLY A 15 -5.00 -4.70 11.21
N GLN A 16 -5.73 -5.83 11.27
CA GLN A 16 -5.76 -6.67 12.48
C GLN A 16 -4.45 -7.44 12.69
N TYR A 17 -3.68 -7.62 11.62
CA TYR A 17 -2.36 -8.26 11.65
C TYR A 17 -1.23 -7.32 12.10
N GLY A 18 -1.56 -6.05 12.40
CA GLY A 18 -0.61 -5.04 12.87
C GLY A 18 -0.35 -3.94 11.85
N SER A 19 0.61 -3.08 12.19
CA SER A 19 0.97 -1.90 11.43
C SER A 19 2.44 -1.51 11.59
N ALA A 20 2.95 -0.71 10.67
CA ALA A 20 4.24 -0.04 10.77
C ALA A 20 4.11 1.47 10.55
N PHE A 21 4.96 2.24 11.22
CA PHE A 21 5.19 3.66 10.92
C PHE A 21 6.48 3.77 10.10
N VAL A 22 6.43 4.49 8.99
CA VAL A 22 7.58 4.69 8.10
C VAL A 22 7.81 6.18 7.90
N ASP A 23 9.02 6.64 8.18
CA ASP A 23 9.45 8.04 8.04
C ASP A 23 10.83 8.22 7.40
N THR A 24 11.36 7.15 6.80
CA THR A 24 12.66 7.15 6.11
C THR A 24 12.50 6.69 4.66
N THR A 25 13.49 7.01 3.83
CA THR A 25 13.53 6.64 2.41
C THR A 25 14.11 5.24 2.17
N GLY A 26 14.29 4.44 3.22
CA GLY A 26 14.64 3.03 3.08
C GLY A 26 13.46 2.22 2.54
N GLN A 27 13.73 1.19 1.74
CA GLN A 27 12.69 0.28 1.31
C GLN A 27 12.08 -0.42 2.52
N TYR A 28 10.76 -0.33 2.65
CA TYR A 28 10.00 -1.05 3.64
C TYR A 28 9.43 -2.34 3.04
N THR A 29 9.63 -3.45 3.74
CA THR A 29 9.03 -4.75 3.41
C THR A 29 8.30 -5.29 4.66
N PRO A 30 7.05 -5.77 4.52
CA PRO A 30 6.33 -6.39 5.63
C PRO A 30 7.04 -7.65 6.18
N PRO A 31 6.72 -8.06 7.41
CA PRO A 31 7.14 -9.37 7.93
C PRO A 31 6.72 -10.52 6.99
N SER A 32 7.51 -11.59 6.98
CA SER A 32 7.27 -12.74 6.10
C SER A 32 5.85 -13.31 6.26
N GLY A 33 5.20 -13.57 5.13
CA GLY A 33 3.82 -14.09 5.07
C GLY A 33 2.73 -13.01 5.16
N LEU A 34 3.09 -11.73 5.28
CA LEU A 34 2.17 -10.60 5.27
C LEU A 34 2.41 -9.71 4.04
N TYR A 35 1.43 -8.87 3.73
CA TYR A 35 1.52 -7.82 2.71
C TYR A 35 1.00 -6.49 3.26
N ILE A 36 1.33 -5.39 2.57
CA ILE A 36 0.79 -4.06 2.85
C ILE A 36 -0.64 -4.01 2.30
N ALA A 37 -1.63 -3.91 3.20
CA ALA A 37 -3.04 -3.90 2.85
C ALA A 37 -3.60 -2.48 2.73
N MET A 38 -3.09 -1.56 3.55
CA MET A 38 -3.50 -0.17 3.56
C MET A 38 -2.32 0.74 3.88
N ILE A 39 -2.33 1.93 3.30
CA ILE A 39 -1.35 2.98 3.59
C ILE A 39 -2.12 4.26 3.87
N THR A 40 -1.94 4.83 5.06
CA THR A 40 -2.47 6.14 5.45
C THR A 40 -1.35 7.17 5.40
N MET A 41 -1.56 8.23 4.64
CA MET A 41 -0.61 9.34 4.50
C MET A 41 -0.83 10.35 5.61
N LEU A 42 0.22 10.65 6.40
CA LEU A 42 0.18 11.67 7.45
C LEU A 42 0.73 13.02 6.94
N THR A 43 1.58 12.98 5.93
CA THR A 43 2.04 14.14 5.13
C THR A 43 1.60 13.96 3.69
N ASP A 44 1.84 14.96 2.84
CA ASP A 44 1.81 14.73 1.40
C ASP A 44 2.97 13.79 1.06
N VAL A 45 2.73 12.78 0.24
CA VAL A 45 3.67 11.67 0.01
C VAL A 45 3.81 11.38 -1.47
N GLU A 46 5.06 11.22 -1.90
CA GLU A 46 5.42 10.64 -3.18
C GLU A 46 6.17 9.32 -2.94
N PHE A 47 5.94 8.33 -3.79
CA PHE A 47 6.63 7.05 -3.70
C PHE A 47 7.76 6.98 -4.73
N ALA A 48 8.98 6.69 -4.27
CA ALA A 48 10.07 6.26 -5.14
C ALA A 48 9.77 4.88 -5.71
N GLU A 49 9.27 4.00 -4.85
CA GLU A 49 8.90 2.64 -5.19
C GLU A 49 7.60 2.27 -4.49
N LEU A 50 6.66 1.69 -5.24
CA LEU A 50 5.48 1.06 -4.69
C LEU A 50 5.23 -0.21 -5.50
N THR A 51 5.44 -1.37 -4.89
CA THR A 51 5.49 -2.64 -5.61
C THR A 51 4.24 -3.45 -5.28
N PRO A 52 3.26 -3.54 -6.19
CA PRO A 52 2.06 -4.34 -5.97
C PRO A 52 2.39 -5.82 -6.08
N SER A 53 1.70 -6.66 -5.31
CA SER A 53 1.90 -8.12 -5.43
C SER A 53 1.34 -8.71 -6.73
N ASP A 54 0.45 -7.98 -7.41
CA ASP A 54 -0.11 -8.33 -8.72
C ASP A 54 -0.35 -7.06 -9.54
N THR A 55 0.45 -6.86 -10.59
CA THR A 55 0.40 -5.67 -11.46
C THR A 55 -0.85 -5.60 -12.35
N SER A 56 -1.62 -6.70 -12.45
CA SER A 56 -2.85 -6.71 -13.24
C SER A 56 -4.03 -6.04 -12.52
N VAL A 57 -3.98 -5.98 -11.19
CA VAL A 57 -5.04 -5.44 -10.33
C VAL A 57 -4.57 -4.37 -9.35
N GLY A 58 -3.27 -4.28 -9.07
CA GLY A 58 -2.66 -3.28 -8.21
C GLY A 58 -1.87 -2.24 -8.99
N PHE A 59 -1.95 -0.99 -8.53
CA PHE A 59 -1.12 0.10 -9.05
C PHE A 59 0.21 0.20 -8.28
N GLY A 60 1.19 0.84 -8.90
CA GLY A 60 2.53 0.99 -8.34
C GLY A 60 3.47 1.73 -9.30
N THR A 61 4.75 1.77 -8.99
CA THR A 61 5.72 2.58 -9.75
C THR A 61 6.37 1.89 -10.95
N THR A 62 6.30 0.56 -11.05
CA THR A 62 6.93 -0.20 -12.15
C THR A 62 5.93 -1.10 -12.86
N ALA A 63 5.52 -0.72 -14.08
CA ALA A 63 4.64 -1.49 -14.95
C ALA A 63 3.33 -1.98 -14.29
N ALA A 64 2.83 -1.19 -13.34
CA ALA A 64 1.66 -1.47 -12.54
C ALA A 64 0.51 -0.54 -12.95
N SER A 65 -0.06 -0.84 -14.11
CA SER A 65 -1.13 -0.10 -14.78
C SER A 65 -2.36 -1.01 -14.85
N PRO A 66 -3.16 -1.10 -13.77
CA PRO A 66 -4.27 -2.03 -13.71
C PRO A 66 -5.44 -1.54 -14.57
N GLY A 67 -6.05 -2.46 -15.32
CA GLY A 67 -7.21 -2.17 -16.17
C GLY A 67 -6.91 -1.30 -17.40
N THR A 68 -7.95 -0.71 -17.99
CA THR A 68 -7.82 0.25 -19.11
C THR A 68 -7.91 1.67 -18.56
N GLY A 69 -6.85 2.47 -18.76
CA GLY A 69 -6.77 3.85 -18.30
C GLY A 69 -6.31 4.04 -16.85
N GLY A 70 -5.86 2.97 -16.17
CA GLY A 70 -5.14 3.09 -14.90
C GLY A 70 -3.66 3.35 -15.17
N ASP A 71 -3.08 4.36 -14.55
CA ASP A 71 -1.70 4.77 -14.81
C ASP A 71 -0.70 4.16 -13.83
N THR A 72 0.54 4.03 -14.29
CA THR A 72 1.68 3.72 -13.41
C THR A 72 2.02 4.97 -12.60
N VAL A 73 2.16 4.82 -11.28
CA VAL A 73 2.53 5.91 -10.39
C VAL A 73 3.97 6.33 -10.66
N THR A 74 4.22 7.62 -10.64
CA THR A 74 5.55 8.20 -10.78
C THR A 74 5.92 8.97 -9.53
N SER A 75 7.20 9.31 -9.38
CA SER A 75 7.66 10.17 -8.29
C SER A 75 7.18 11.63 -8.40
N SER A 76 6.32 11.96 -9.36
CA SER A 76 5.64 13.26 -9.47
C SER A 76 4.17 13.22 -9.06
N ASP A 77 3.65 12.02 -8.77
CA ASP A 77 2.27 11.84 -8.32
C ASP A 77 2.20 11.96 -6.80
N THR A 78 1.76 13.12 -6.33
CA THR A 78 1.63 13.41 -4.90
C THR A 78 0.31 12.87 -4.35
N PHE A 79 0.38 12.00 -3.35
CA PHE A 79 -0.75 11.56 -2.54
C PHE A 79 -0.91 12.54 -1.36
N PRO A 80 -2.02 13.29 -1.26
CA PRO A 80 -2.19 14.29 -0.22
C PRO A 80 -2.33 13.68 1.18
N SER A 81 -1.93 14.43 2.19
CA SER A 81 -2.10 14.09 3.60
C SER A 81 -3.57 13.81 3.97
N GLY A 82 -3.76 12.86 4.87
CA GLY A 82 -5.06 12.49 5.42
C GLY A 82 -5.85 11.48 4.59
N ILE A 83 -5.36 11.06 3.42
CA ILE A 83 -5.99 9.99 2.66
C ILE A 83 -5.47 8.61 3.07
N THR A 84 -6.22 7.57 2.74
CA THR A 84 -5.81 6.19 2.88
C THR A 84 -6.05 5.45 1.58
N ILE A 85 -5.03 4.77 1.07
CA ILE A 85 -5.12 3.89 -0.09
C ILE A 85 -5.20 2.44 0.37
N TYR A 86 -5.93 1.63 -0.40
CA TYR A 86 -6.19 0.22 -0.12
C TYR A 86 -5.71 -0.62 -1.30
N GLY A 87 -5.10 -1.76 -1.02
CA GLY A 87 -4.53 -2.60 -2.05
C GLY A 87 -3.70 -3.72 -1.46
N LYS A 88 -2.80 -4.26 -2.27
CA LYS A 88 -1.89 -5.32 -1.87
C LYS A 88 -0.51 -5.05 -2.46
N TRP A 89 0.41 -4.65 -1.60
CA TRP A 89 1.80 -4.33 -1.96
C TRP A 89 2.80 -5.17 -1.17
N ASP A 90 3.88 -5.56 -1.84
CA ASP A 90 4.99 -6.32 -1.25
C ASP A 90 6.03 -5.39 -0.62
N SER A 91 6.19 -4.18 -1.15
CA SER A 91 7.09 -3.17 -0.61
C SER A 91 6.68 -1.75 -0.99
N CYS A 92 7.19 -0.79 -0.23
CA CYS A 92 7.14 0.63 -0.59
C CYS A 92 8.41 1.36 -0.15
N THR A 93 8.75 2.42 -0.87
CA THR A 93 9.87 3.32 -0.58
C THR A 93 9.39 4.75 -0.73
N LEU A 94 9.53 5.56 0.32
CA LEU A 94 9.21 6.98 0.28
C LEU A 94 10.23 7.72 -0.59
N GLN A 95 9.75 8.68 -1.39
CA GLN A 95 10.61 9.51 -2.24
C GLN A 95 11.46 10.46 -1.39
N THR A 96 10.85 11.08 -0.38
CA THR A 96 11.48 12.14 0.41
C THR A 96 11.61 11.73 1.89
N SER A 97 12.75 12.04 2.50
CA SER A 97 12.93 11.80 3.94
C SER A 97 12.11 12.81 4.74
N GLY A 98 11.43 12.34 5.78
CA GLY A 98 10.56 13.16 6.61
C GLY A 98 9.07 13.02 6.27
N ASP A 99 8.73 12.53 5.07
CA ASP A 99 7.39 12.04 4.72
C ASP A 99 6.96 10.96 5.71
N LYS A 100 5.66 10.87 5.99
CA LYS A 100 5.16 9.99 7.05
C LYS A 100 3.95 9.21 6.59
N ILE A 101 4.03 7.90 6.74
CA ILE A 101 2.92 6.99 6.48
C ILE A 101 2.73 6.00 7.62
N ILE A 102 1.49 5.53 7.78
CA ILE A 102 1.16 4.34 8.56
C ILE A 102 0.75 3.25 7.58
N ILE A 103 1.42 2.10 7.66
CA ILE A 103 1.16 0.91 6.88
C ILE A 103 0.40 -0.08 7.74
N TYR A 104 -0.64 -0.72 7.21
CA TYR A 104 -1.40 -1.77 7.87
C TYR A 104 -1.23 -3.09 7.13
N PHE A 105 -1.11 -4.19 7.87
CA PHE A 105 -0.84 -5.50 7.30
C PHE A 105 -2.11 -6.30 7.01
N GLY A 106 -2.02 -7.15 5.99
CA GLY A 106 -2.95 -8.24 5.69
C GLY A 106 -2.22 -9.57 5.52
N SER A 107 -2.98 -10.67 5.52
CA SER A 107 -2.50 -12.05 5.28
C SER A 107 -3.22 -12.69 4.10
#